data_AF-A0A1E7WDN8-F1
#
_entry.id   AF-A0A1E7WDN8-F1
#
_cell.length_a   1.000
_cell.length_b   1.000
_cell.length_c   1.000
_cell.angle_alpha   90.00
_cell.angle_beta   90.00
_cell.angle_gamma   90.00
#
_symmetry.space_group_name_H-M   'P 1'
#
loop_
_entity.id
_entity.type
_entity.pdbx_description
1 polymer ?
#
loop_
_entity_poly.entity_id
_entity_poly.type
_entity_poly.pdbx_seq_one_letter_code
_entity_poly.pdbx_strand_id
1 'polypeptide(L)'
;MRLLSTSEFAAELASPYSESELARSELVIDGKRTGIVVTGAVLEAALAWHNYRLAFLTDDIPFEETLRIYMFDSDLKTVDTASLGAMYSTGTFAELKLQPPNAVTFRFFGGIIWRMVLLTEQEFALPCLSDPSGVHRPFKFLRQFRVEGKPQPESARSAARDKLEDALLEGLRSEESLLTAEDWKAIRDESHAKLAERQKPR
;
A
#
# COMPACT_ATOMS: atom_id res chain seq x y z
N MET A 1 -13.81 14.23 3.80
CA MET A 1 -12.94 13.04 3.93
C MET A 1 -11.97 13.30 5.06
N ARG A 2 -11.76 12.33 5.96
CA ARG A 2 -10.79 12.46 7.05
C ARG A 2 -10.27 11.09 7.48
N LEU A 3 -9.09 11.07 8.09
CA LEU A 3 -8.61 9.89 8.82
C LEU A 3 -9.43 9.70 10.10
N LEU A 4 -9.58 8.45 10.49
CA LEU A 4 -10.17 8.03 11.77
C LEU A 4 -9.04 7.66 12.72
N SER A 5 -9.15 8.07 13.98
CA SER A 5 -8.21 7.61 15.01
C SER A 5 -8.55 6.19 15.46
N THR A 6 -7.63 5.54 16.18
CA THR A 6 -7.84 4.21 16.77
C THR A 6 -9.01 4.17 17.77
N SER A 7 -9.37 5.30 18.39
CA SER A 7 -10.55 5.34 19.27
C SER A 7 -11.86 5.34 18.48
N GLU A 8 -11.86 5.88 17.26
CA GLU A 8 -13.05 5.96 16.39
C GLU A 8 -13.23 4.69 15.55
N PHE A 9 -12.13 4.11 15.07
CA PHE A 9 -12.12 2.89 14.27
C PHE A 9 -10.85 2.10 14.55
N ALA A 10 -11.01 0.86 15.00
CA ALA A 10 -9.92 -0.09 15.18
C ALA A 10 -10.31 -1.46 14.62
N ALA A 11 -9.31 -2.34 14.54
CA ALA A 11 -9.48 -3.76 14.31
C ALA A 11 -8.74 -4.51 15.41
N GLU A 12 -9.41 -5.43 16.10
CA GLU A 12 -8.80 -6.31 17.09
C GLU A 12 -8.65 -7.71 16.49
N LEU A 13 -7.45 -8.29 16.59
CA LEU A 13 -7.17 -9.62 16.07
C LEU A 13 -8.10 -10.66 16.74
N ALA A 14 -8.96 -11.28 15.95
CA ALA A 14 -9.92 -12.29 16.40
C ALA A 14 -9.36 -13.71 16.23
N SER A 15 -8.65 -13.95 15.13
CA SER A 15 -7.91 -15.19 14.89
C SER A 15 -6.60 -14.86 14.16
N PRO A 16 -5.44 -15.36 14.65
CA PRO A 16 -4.17 -15.16 13.98
C PRO A 16 -4.10 -15.94 12.67
N TYR A 17 -3.12 -15.60 11.83
CA TYR A 17 -2.77 -16.39 10.66
C TYR A 17 -2.34 -17.82 11.05
N SER A 18 -2.67 -18.78 10.19
CA SER A 18 -2.20 -20.16 10.24
C SER A 18 -1.92 -20.67 8.82
N GLU A 19 -1.23 -21.80 8.69
CA GLU A 19 -0.93 -22.39 7.37
C GLU A 19 -2.19 -22.65 6.51
N SER A 20 -3.35 -22.85 7.14
CA SER A 20 -4.61 -23.15 6.45
C SER A 20 -5.57 -21.96 6.34
N GLU A 21 -5.40 -20.91 7.16
CA GLU A 21 -6.35 -19.82 7.26
C GLU A 21 -5.67 -18.46 7.45
N LEU A 22 -6.21 -17.46 6.74
CA LEU A 22 -5.78 -16.08 6.88
C LEU A 22 -6.21 -15.50 8.23
N ALA A 23 -5.42 -14.54 8.73
CA ALA A 23 -5.77 -13.79 9.92
C ALA A 23 -7.11 -13.06 9.75
N ARG A 24 -7.84 -12.93 10.86
CA ARG A 24 -9.13 -12.24 10.90
C ARG A 24 -9.18 -11.30 12.07
N SER A 25 -9.77 -10.14 11.86
CA SER A 25 -9.93 -9.11 12.87
C SER A 25 -11.40 -8.70 13.02
N GLU A 26 -11.83 -8.50 14.25
CA GLU A 26 -13.11 -7.90 14.58
C GLU A 26 -13.00 -6.37 14.53
N LEU A 27 -13.95 -5.72 13.87
CA LEU A 27 -14.01 -4.26 13.83
C LEU A 27 -14.51 -3.71 15.17
N VAL A 28 -13.83 -2.68 15.66
CA VAL A 28 -14.17 -1.95 16.88
C VAL A 28 -14.44 -0.49 16.51
N ILE A 29 -15.63 0.01 16.85
CA ILE A 29 -16.07 1.37 16.53
C ILE A 29 -16.38 2.09 17.83
N ASP A 30 -15.79 3.27 18.04
CA ASP A 30 -15.95 4.06 19.26
C ASP A 30 -15.71 3.21 20.54
N GLY A 31 -14.69 2.34 20.49
CA GLY A 31 -14.32 1.41 21.55
C GLY A 31 -15.27 0.22 21.76
N LYS A 32 -16.25 0.01 20.87
CA LYS A 32 -17.23 -1.09 20.97
C LYS A 32 -17.00 -2.12 19.88
N ARG A 33 -16.90 -3.37 20.30
CA ARG A 33 -16.91 -4.54 19.42
C ARG A 33 -18.20 -4.62 18.64
N THR A 34 -18.09 -4.81 17.33
CA THR A 34 -19.24 -4.78 16.41
C THR A 34 -19.79 -6.16 16.07
N GLY A 35 -19.05 -7.24 16.37
CA GLY A 35 -19.32 -8.59 15.86
C GLY A 35 -18.98 -8.78 14.38
N ILE A 36 -18.50 -7.74 13.69
CA ILE A 36 -18.16 -7.79 12.26
C ILE A 36 -16.70 -8.19 12.14
N VAL A 37 -16.45 -9.32 11.49
CA VAL A 37 -15.12 -9.89 11.31
C VAL A 37 -14.71 -9.81 9.84
N VAL A 38 -13.53 -9.24 9.58
CA VAL A 38 -12.92 -9.15 8.24
C VAL A 38 -11.58 -9.87 8.21
N THR A 39 -11.11 -10.21 7.01
CA THR A 39 -9.76 -10.75 6.81
C THR A 39 -8.73 -9.64 6.91
N GLY A 40 -7.57 -9.94 7.51
CA GLY A 40 -6.49 -8.99 7.79
C GLY A 40 -6.12 -9.01 9.27
N ALA A 41 -4.83 -8.87 9.55
CA ALA A 41 -4.26 -8.89 10.89
C ALA A 41 -4.06 -7.48 11.45
N VAL A 42 -3.52 -6.57 10.65
CA VAL A 42 -3.09 -5.23 11.10
C VAL A 42 -3.90 -4.17 10.38
N LEU A 43 -4.49 -3.24 11.13
CA LEU A 43 -5.15 -2.06 10.57
C LEU A 43 -4.10 -0.97 10.29
N GLU A 44 -3.81 -0.74 9.01
CA GLU A 44 -2.86 0.26 8.55
C GLU A 44 -3.42 1.68 8.59
N ALA A 45 -4.69 1.82 8.19
CA ALA A 45 -5.40 3.08 8.21
C ALA A 45 -6.92 2.88 8.16
N ALA A 46 -7.64 3.85 8.71
CA ALA A 46 -9.07 3.98 8.54
C ALA A 46 -9.44 5.41 8.17
N LEU A 47 -10.47 5.57 7.34
CA LEU A 47 -10.95 6.88 6.91
C LEU A 47 -12.47 6.94 6.79
N ALA A 48 -13.00 8.14 7.00
CA ALA A 48 -14.41 8.45 6.79
C ALA A 48 -14.59 9.33 5.55
N TRP A 49 -15.57 8.96 4.73
CA TRP A 49 -15.96 9.69 3.54
C TRP A 49 -17.48 9.62 3.34
N HIS A 50 -18.16 10.75 3.49
CA HIS A 50 -19.63 10.79 3.57
C HIS A 50 -20.14 9.83 4.66
N ASN A 51 -21.08 8.95 4.32
CA ASN A 51 -21.63 7.94 5.22
C ASN A 51 -20.84 6.63 5.17
N TYR A 52 -19.70 6.61 4.47
CA TYR A 52 -18.86 5.42 4.35
C TYR A 52 -17.65 5.48 5.26
N ARG A 53 -17.27 4.31 5.75
CA ARG A 53 -16.01 4.06 6.44
C ARG A 53 -15.17 3.13 5.58
N LEU A 54 -13.87 3.42 5.50
CA LEU A 54 -12.92 2.58 4.78
C LEU A 54 -11.85 2.10 5.74
N ALA A 55 -11.41 0.86 5.54
CA ALA A 55 -10.35 0.24 6.30
C ALA A 55 -9.32 -0.39 5.36
N PHE A 56 -8.05 -0.18 5.69
CA PHE A 56 -6.88 -0.72 5.03
C PHE A 56 -6.22 -1.69 6.00
N LEU A 57 -6.19 -2.98 5.66
CA LEU A 57 -5.60 -4.01 6.51
C LEU A 57 -4.50 -4.77 5.77
N THR A 58 -3.48 -5.21 6.49
CA THR A 58 -2.44 -6.13 6.00
C THR A 58 -2.53 -7.45 6.74
N ASP A 59 -2.07 -8.54 6.11
CA ASP A 59 -2.23 -9.90 6.63
C ASP A 59 -1.16 -10.32 7.66
N ASP A 60 -0.08 -9.55 7.81
CA ASP A 60 1.07 -9.86 8.68
C ASP A 60 1.67 -11.25 8.41
N ILE A 61 1.80 -11.60 7.12
CA ILE A 61 2.38 -12.86 6.67
C ILE A 61 3.82 -12.58 6.19
N PRO A 62 4.84 -13.24 6.76
CA PRO A 62 6.22 -13.06 6.30
C PRO A 62 6.34 -13.34 4.80
N PHE A 63 6.98 -12.42 4.07
CA PHE A 63 7.23 -12.51 2.63
C PHE A 63 5.99 -12.45 1.74
N GLU A 64 4.78 -12.32 2.31
CA GLU A 64 3.53 -12.15 1.56
C GLU A 64 2.81 -10.89 2.02
N GLU A 65 2.86 -9.86 1.17
CA GLU A 65 2.26 -8.58 1.49
C GLU A 65 0.98 -8.39 0.68
N THR A 66 -0.16 -8.51 1.37
CA THR A 66 -1.48 -8.23 0.80
C THR A 66 -2.15 -7.11 1.58
N LEU A 67 -2.48 -6.02 0.89
CA LEU A 67 -3.29 -4.92 1.41
C LEU A 67 -4.75 -5.16 1.05
N ARG A 68 -5.59 -5.29 2.07
CA ARG A 68 -7.04 -5.44 1.95
C ARG A 68 -7.71 -4.11 2.17
N ILE A 69 -8.57 -3.75 1.25
CA ILE A 69 -9.38 -2.53 1.31
C ILE A 69 -10.82 -2.95 1.47
N TYR A 70 -11.46 -2.43 2.51
CA TYR A 70 -12.87 -2.59 2.76
C TYR A 70 -13.55 -1.23 2.77
N MET A 71 -14.72 -1.16 2.14
CA MET A 71 -15.62 -0.01 2.24
C MET A 71 -16.93 -0.48 2.86
N PHE A 72 -17.36 0.21 3.92
CA PHE A 72 -18.56 -0.08 4.69
C PHE A 72 -19.52 1.10 4.62
N ASP A 73 -20.82 0.82 4.57
CA ASP A 73 -21.86 1.83 4.76
C ASP A 73 -22.04 2.21 6.25
N SER A 74 -23.07 3.00 6.54
CA SER A 74 -23.40 3.47 7.89
C SER A 74 -23.76 2.33 8.84
N ASP A 75 -24.32 1.23 8.31
CA ASP A 75 -24.72 0.04 9.05
C ASP A 75 -23.58 -1.00 9.13
N LEU A 76 -22.37 -0.59 8.72
CA LEU A 76 -21.16 -1.40 8.66
C LEU A 76 -21.25 -2.60 7.72
N LYS A 77 -22.17 -2.58 6.76
CA LYS A 77 -22.23 -3.60 5.71
C LYS A 77 -21.15 -3.32 4.68
N THR A 78 -20.40 -4.35 4.30
CA THR A 78 -19.38 -4.25 3.25
C THR A 78 -20.02 -3.97 1.89
N VAL A 79 -19.82 -2.77 1.37
CA VAL A 79 -20.35 -2.35 0.06
C VAL A 79 -19.39 -2.68 -1.08
N ASP A 80 -18.08 -2.54 -0.86
CA ASP A 80 -17.05 -2.84 -1.84
C ASP A 80 -15.75 -3.29 -1.16
N THR A 81 -14.94 -4.08 -1.86
CA THR A 81 -13.66 -4.58 -1.36
C THR A 81 -12.69 -4.87 -2.50
N ALA A 82 -11.40 -4.71 -2.22
CA ALA A 82 -10.31 -5.07 -3.10
C ALA A 82 -9.12 -5.54 -2.26
N SER A 83 -8.30 -6.42 -2.82
CA SER A 83 -7.00 -6.76 -2.26
C SER A 83 -5.91 -6.41 -3.26
N LEU A 84 -4.87 -5.73 -2.80
CA LEU A 84 -3.69 -5.38 -3.56
C LEU A 84 -2.56 -6.30 -3.10
N GLY A 85 -1.90 -6.97 -4.03
CA GLY A 85 -0.78 -7.85 -3.73
C GLY A 85 -0.19 -8.42 -5.02
N ALA A 86 1.05 -8.84 -4.96
CA ALA A 86 1.71 -9.55 -6.04
C ALA A 86 2.66 -10.59 -5.47
N MET A 87 2.75 -11.75 -6.12
CA MET A 87 3.69 -12.79 -5.71
C MET A 87 5.11 -12.24 -5.70
N TYR A 88 5.86 -12.60 -4.64
CA TYR A 88 7.26 -12.22 -4.44
C TYR A 88 7.49 -10.70 -4.41
N SER A 89 6.48 -9.91 -4.06
CA SER A 89 6.63 -8.46 -3.91
C SER A 89 6.56 -8.06 -2.45
N THR A 90 7.59 -7.37 -1.96
CA THR A 90 7.51 -6.70 -0.66
C THR A 90 6.65 -5.45 -0.79
N GLY A 91 5.57 -5.39 -0.02
CA GLY A 91 4.70 -4.23 0.14
C GLY A 91 4.89 -3.58 1.50
N THR A 92 4.82 -2.26 1.56
CA THR A 92 4.71 -1.52 2.83
C THR A 92 3.69 -0.42 2.65
N PHE A 93 2.64 -0.42 3.46
CA PHE A 93 1.64 0.63 3.40
C PHE A 93 2.23 1.93 3.93
N ALA A 94 2.33 2.94 3.07
CA ALA A 94 3.02 4.19 3.41
C ALA A 94 2.49 5.37 2.60
N GLU A 95 2.88 6.57 3.02
CA GLU A 95 2.60 7.83 2.31
C GLU A 95 1.11 8.04 1.96
N LEU A 96 0.20 7.59 2.83
CA LEU A 96 -1.23 7.83 2.66
C LEU A 96 -1.49 9.34 2.66
N LYS A 97 -2.05 9.84 1.56
CA LYS A 97 -2.45 11.24 1.39
C LYS A 97 -3.91 11.30 0.97
N LEU A 98 -4.66 12.15 1.66
CA LEU A 98 -6.03 12.47 1.30
C LEU A 98 -6.04 13.49 0.15
N GLN A 99 -6.83 13.23 -0.89
CA GLN A 99 -7.07 14.12 -2.02
C GLN A 99 -8.59 14.42 -2.10
N PRO A 100 -9.09 15.39 -1.31
CA PRO A 100 -10.48 15.81 -1.42
C PRO A 100 -10.84 16.23 -2.86
N PRO A 101 -12.07 15.97 -3.32
CA PRO A 101 -13.21 15.55 -2.50
C PRO A 101 -13.31 14.04 -2.26
N ASN A 102 -12.68 13.20 -3.09
CA ASN A 102 -13.03 11.78 -3.17
C ASN A 102 -11.88 10.83 -3.54
N ALA A 103 -10.62 11.24 -3.43
CA ALA A 103 -9.50 10.37 -3.77
C ALA A 103 -8.49 10.24 -2.62
N VAL A 104 -7.76 9.15 -2.60
CA VAL A 104 -6.59 8.97 -1.75
C VAL A 104 -5.45 8.39 -2.56
N THR A 105 -4.23 8.71 -2.16
CA THR A 105 -3.03 8.10 -2.73
C THR A 105 -2.19 7.47 -1.64
N PHE A 106 -1.54 6.36 -1.94
CA PHE A 106 -0.67 5.66 -0.99
C PHE A 106 0.37 4.84 -1.76
N ARG A 107 1.43 4.42 -1.06
CA ARG A 107 2.36 3.39 -1.54
C ARG A 107 2.03 2.08 -0.85
N PHE A 108 2.21 0.99 -1.59
CA PHE A 108 2.13 -0.35 -1.04
C PHE A 108 3.20 -1.24 -1.68
N PHE A 109 2.92 -1.90 -2.81
CA PHE A 109 3.91 -2.66 -3.58
C PHE A 109 4.22 -2.03 -4.95
N GLY A 110 5.27 -2.53 -5.62
CA GLY A 110 5.62 -2.16 -7.00
C GLY A 110 6.28 -0.79 -7.16
N GLY A 111 6.60 -0.10 -6.05
CA GLY A 111 7.30 1.19 -6.08
C GLY A 111 6.52 2.37 -6.64
N ILE A 112 5.24 2.16 -6.94
CA ILE A 112 4.35 3.16 -7.50
C ILE A 112 3.51 3.83 -6.41
N ILE A 113 2.90 4.95 -6.78
CA ILE A 113 1.83 5.55 -6.00
C ILE A 113 0.52 5.01 -6.54
N TRP A 114 -0.19 4.28 -5.70
CA TRP A 114 -1.56 3.86 -5.94
C TRP A 114 -2.49 5.04 -5.72
N ARG A 115 -3.51 5.15 -6.57
CA ARG A 115 -4.58 6.13 -6.42
C ARG A 115 -5.90 5.39 -6.31
N MET A 116 -6.68 5.68 -5.28
CA MET A 116 -8.02 5.15 -5.10
C MET A 116 -9.03 6.29 -5.21
N VAL A 117 -10.05 6.11 -6.04
CA VAL A 117 -11.13 7.08 -6.26
C VAL A 117 -12.43 6.52 -5.70
N LEU A 118 -13.00 7.22 -4.73
CA LEU A 118 -14.29 6.93 -4.12
C LEU A 118 -15.40 7.49 -5.01
N LEU A 119 -16.40 6.66 -5.28
CA LEU A 119 -17.50 6.99 -6.18
C LEU A 119 -18.75 7.30 -5.35
N THR A 120 -19.42 8.41 -5.67
CA THR A 120 -20.67 8.78 -4.99
C THR A 120 -21.81 7.86 -5.43
N GLU A 121 -21.79 7.47 -6.70
CA GLU A 121 -22.71 6.51 -7.30
C GLU A 121 -21.96 5.24 -7.70
N GLN A 122 -22.66 4.11 -7.74
CA GLN A 122 -22.05 2.86 -8.19
C GLN A 122 -21.76 2.92 -9.68
N GLU A 123 -20.54 2.55 -10.05
CA GLU A 123 -20.16 2.39 -11.45
C GLU A 123 -20.19 0.92 -11.84
N PHE A 124 -20.67 0.65 -13.06
CA PHE A 124 -20.55 -0.67 -13.66
C PHE A 124 -19.09 -0.93 -14.06
N ALA A 125 -18.61 -2.13 -13.76
CA ALA A 125 -17.29 -2.59 -14.16
C ALA A 125 -17.27 -4.10 -14.38
N LEU A 126 -16.52 -4.53 -15.40
CA LEU A 126 -16.43 -5.93 -15.75
C LEU A 126 -15.50 -6.67 -14.78
N PRO A 127 -15.93 -7.80 -14.21
CA PRO A 127 -15.05 -8.68 -13.43
C PRO A 127 -13.80 -9.07 -14.24
N CYS A 128 -12.65 -9.11 -13.58
CA CYS A 128 -11.35 -9.53 -14.13
C CYS A 128 -10.70 -8.65 -15.22
N LEU A 129 -11.41 -7.69 -15.83
CA LEU A 129 -10.84 -6.85 -16.91
C LEU A 129 -10.58 -5.39 -16.50
N SER A 130 -11.29 -4.88 -15.50
CA SER A 130 -11.31 -3.44 -15.22
C SER A 130 -10.27 -2.95 -14.20
N ASP A 131 -9.58 -3.84 -13.49
CA ASP A 131 -8.59 -3.45 -12.47
C ASP A 131 -7.14 -3.58 -12.96
N PRO A 132 -6.21 -2.77 -12.42
CA PRO A 132 -4.78 -2.94 -12.63
C PRO A 132 -4.25 -4.31 -12.20
N SER A 133 -3.08 -4.68 -12.75
CA SER A 133 -2.34 -5.86 -12.29
C SER A 133 -2.10 -5.83 -10.77
N GLY A 134 -2.26 -6.98 -10.11
CA GLY A 134 -2.11 -7.13 -8.66
C GLY A 134 -3.23 -6.53 -7.82
N VAL A 135 -4.34 -6.08 -8.45
CA VAL A 135 -5.60 -5.78 -7.77
C VAL A 135 -6.55 -6.94 -8.01
N HIS A 136 -7.04 -7.55 -6.93
CA HIS A 136 -7.99 -8.65 -6.95
C HIS A 136 -9.29 -8.22 -6.24
N ARG A 137 -10.43 -8.69 -6.75
CA ARG A 137 -11.75 -8.41 -6.20
C ARG A 137 -12.67 -9.63 -6.25
N PRO A 138 -13.65 -9.75 -5.35
CA PRO A 138 -14.76 -10.67 -5.52
C PRO A 138 -15.54 -10.39 -6.81
N PHE A 139 -16.18 -11.41 -7.35
CA PHE A 139 -16.98 -11.28 -8.56
C PHE A 139 -18.22 -10.39 -8.33
N LYS A 140 -18.14 -9.13 -8.76
CA LYS A 140 -19.22 -8.14 -8.71
C LYS A 140 -19.14 -7.20 -9.92
N PHE A 141 -20.29 -6.82 -10.45
CA PHE A 141 -20.41 -5.90 -11.59
C PHE A 141 -20.46 -4.42 -11.21
N LEU A 142 -20.67 -4.12 -9.93
CA LEU A 142 -20.83 -2.75 -9.42
C LEU A 142 -19.68 -2.44 -8.47
N ARG A 143 -19.15 -1.22 -8.57
CA ARG A 143 -18.04 -0.72 -7.75
C ARG A 143 -18.41 0.58 -7.07
N GLN A 144 -17.94 0.73 -5.84
CA GLN A 144 -18.03 1.96 -5.05
C GLN A 144 -16.69 2.69 -4.99
N PHE A 145 -15.59 2.04 -5.39
CA PHE A 145 -14.31 2.70 -5.61
C PHE A 145 -13.52 2.11 -6.77
N ARG A 146 -12.70 2.94 -7.43
CA ARG A 146 -11.69 2.55 -8.41
C ARG A 146 -10.31 2.53 -7.79
N VAL A 147 -9.48 1.58 -8.20
CA VAL A 147 -8.06 1.54 -7.89
C VAL A 147 -7.29 1.75 -9.19
N GLU A 148 -6.38 2.71 -9.17
CA GLU A 148 -5.56 3.12 -10.29
C GLU A 148 -4.10 2.95 -9.90
N GLY A 149 -3.32 2.37 -10.80
CA GLY A 149 -1.91 2.10 -10.61
C GLY A 149 -1.37 1.32 -11.79
N LYS A 150 -0.07 1.43 -12.06
CA LYS A 150 0.64 0.58 -13.02
C LYS A 150 1.85 -0.04 -12.33
N PRO A 151 1.64 -1.03 -11.44
CA PRO A 151 2.76 -1.62 -10.73
C PRO A 151 3.70 -2.31 -11.73
N GLN A 152 4.99 -2.15 -11.52
CA GLN A 152 6.00 -2.90 -12.28
C GLN A 152 6.34 -4.18 -11.51
N PRO A 153 6.55 -5.32 -12.20
CA PRO A 153 7.09 -6.52 -11.57
C PRO A 153 8.44 -6.22 -10.89
N GLU A 154 8.68 -6.78 -9.71
CA GLU A 154 9.92 -6.58 -8.96
C GLU A 154 11.17 -6.98 -9.77
N SER A 155 11.08 -8.07 -10.54
CA SER A 155 12.14 -8.52 -11.44
C SER A 155 12.50 -7.49 -12.52
N ALA A 156 11.52 -6.81 -13.10
CA ALA A 156 11.75 -5.76 -14.09
C ALA A 156 12.41 -4.52 -13.45
N ARG A 157 12.12 -4.26 -12.17
CA ARG A 157 12.70 -3.15 -11.42
C ARG A 157 14.14 -3.40 -11.00
N SER A 158 14.47 -4.62 -10.55
CA SER A 158 15.86 -5.03 -10.30
C SER A 158 16.69 -4.86 -11.56
N ALA A 159 16.23 -5.43 -12.69
CA ALA A 159 16.94 -5.30 -13.95
C ALA A 159 17.12 -3.84 -14.42
N ALA A 160 16.15 -2.96 -14.16
CA ALA A 160 16.29 -1.53 -14.47
C ALA A 160 17.26 -0.81 -13.53
N ARG A 161 17.29 -1.18 -12.24
CA ARG A 161 18.23 -0.64 -11.26
C ARG A 161 19.65 -1.10 -11.54
N ASP A 162 19.84 -2.39 -11.82
CA ASP A 162 21.13 -2.97 -12.17
C ASP A 162 21.68 -2.32 -13.44
N LYS A 163 20.83 -2.11 -14.47
CA LYS A 163 21.21 -1.34 -15.67
C LYS A 163 21.58 0.11 -15.39
N LEU A 164 20.90 0.77 -14.44
CA LEU A 164 21.21 2.15 -14.06
C LEU A 164 22.54 2.22 -13.29
N GLU A 165 22.77 1.28 -12.37
CA GLU A 165 24.03 1.14 -11.65
C GLU A 165 25.17 0.83 -12.62
N ASP A 166 24.98 -0.09 -13.57
CA ASP A 166 25.94 -0.41 -14.62
C ASP A 166 26.24 0.80 -15.50
N ALA A 167 25.22 1.55 -15.93
CA ALA A 167 25.39 2.77 -16.73
C ALA A 167 26.10 3.89 -15.94
N LEU A 168 25.82 4.03 -14.64
CA LEU A 168 26.54 4.95 -13.77
C LEU A 168 28.00 4.52 -13.60
N LEU A 169 28.27 3.22 -13.41
CA LEU A 169 29.61 2.67 -13.32
C LEU A 169 30.39 2.77 -14.64
N GLU A 170 29.72 2.65 -15.78
CA GLU A 170 30.30 2.86 -17.11
C GLU A 170 30.64 4.33 -17.33
N GLY A 171 29.74 5.25 -16.96
CA GLY A 171 30.01 6.69 -16.96
C GLY A 171 31.15 7.09 -16.01
N LEU A 172 31.25 6.43 -14.84
CA LEU A 172 32.36 6.60 -13.88
C LEU A 172 33.71 6.10 -14.41
N ARG A 173 33.72 5.20 -15.41
CA ARG A 173 34.93 4.63 -16.02
C ARG A 173 35.32 5.32 -17.33
N SER A 174 34.51 6.27 -17.82
CA SER A 174 34.80 7.06 -19.00
C SER A 174 35.92 8.08 -18.71
N GLU A 175 36.86 8.23 -19.65
CA GLU A 175 37.95 9.22 -19.56
C GLU A 175 37.48 10.69 -19.60
N GLU A 176 36.18 10.94 -19.79
CA GLU A 176 35.54 12.27 -19.74
C GLU A 176 34.95 12.63 -18.35
N SER A 177 35.12 11.79 -17.33
CA SER A 177 34.63 12.12 -15.96
C SER A 177 35.37 13.33 -15.40
N LEU A 178 34.64 14.44 -15.18
CA LEU A 178 35.14 15.67 -14.55
C LEU A 178 35.51 15.50 -13.06
N LEU A 179 35.18 14.36 -12.47
CA LEU A 179 35.44 14.03 -11.07
C LEU A 179 36.41 12.87 -11.00
N THR A 180 37.50 13.07 -10.25
CA THR A 180 38.53 12.07 -10.03
C THR A 180 38.05 11.00 -9.05
N ALA A 181 38.77 9.88 -8.95
CA ALA A 181 38.47 8.83 -7.98
C ALA A 181 38.50 9.33 -6.51
N GLU A 182 39.28 10.37 -6.22
CA GLU A 182 39.35 11.00 -4.89
C GLU A 182 38.12 11.84 -4.59
N ASP A 183 37.60 12.58 -5.58
CA ASP A 183 36.37 13.37 -5.44
C ASP A 183 35.17 12.48 -5.13
N TRP A 184 35.08 11.33 -5.80
CA TRP A 184 34.02 10.34 -5.55
C TRP A 184 34.13 9.68 -4.19
N LYS A 185 35.36 9.41 -3.71
CA LYS A 185 35.58 8.89 -2.37
C LYS A 185 35.10 9.89 -1.32
N ALA A 186 35.39 11.18 -1.50
CA ALA A 186 34.91 12.24 -0.62
C ALA A 186 33.38 12.34 -0.61
N ILE A 187 32.72 12.32 -1.76
CA ILE A 187 31.25 12.36 -1.88
C ILE A 187 30.60 11.15 -1.22
N ARG A 188 31.17 9.96 -1.41
CA ARG A 188 30.67 8.72 -0.81
C ARG A 188 30.79 8.75 0.70
N ASP A 189 31.95 9.15 1.23
CA ASP A 189 32.20 9.23 2.66
C ASP A 189 31.30 10.30 3.32
N GLU A 190 31.06 11.43 2.65
CA GLU A 190 30.11 12.46 3.09
C GLU A 190 28.65 11.96 3.10
N SER A 191 28.27 11.19 2.08
CA SER A 191 26.92 10.61 1.98
C SER A 191 26.68 9.55 3.08
N HIS A 192 27.66 8.70 3.36
CA HIS A 192 27.60 7.74 4.46
C HIS A 192 27.54 8.44 5.83
N ALA A 193 28.30 9.53 6.02
CA ALA A 193 28.23 10.31 7.25
C ALA A 193 26.84 10.93 7.48
N LYS A 194 26.24 11.51 6.43
CA LYS A 194 24.89 12.09 6.48
C LYS A 194 23.80 11.05 6.74
N LEU A 195 23.95 9.83 6.21
CA LEU A 195 23.04 8.72 6.47
C LEU A 195 23.15 8.20 7.91
N ALA A 196 24.38 8.06 8.43
CA ALA A 196 24.61 7.66 9.82
C ALA A 196 24.07 8.67 10.83
N GLU A 197 24.12 9.97 10.51
CA GLU A 197 23.59 11.03 11.37
C GLU A 197 22.05 11.07 11.40
N ARG A 198 21.40 10.71 10.28
CA ARG A 198 19.93 10.56 10.22
C ARG A 198 19.39 9.31 10.93
N GLN A 199 20.24 8.31 11.14
CA GLN A 199 19.86 7.03 11.78
C GLN A 199 20.12 7.00 13.29
N LYS A 200 20.70 8.06 13.87
CA LYS A 200 20.80 8.18 15.33
C LYS A 200 19.40 8.43 15.92
N PRO A 201 18.92 7.60 16.86
CA PRO A 201 17.65 7.84 17.53
C PRO A 201 17.74 9.14 18.34
N ARG A 202 16.67 9.92 18.30
CA ARG A 202 16.45 11.10 19.15
C ARG A 202 16.07 10.70 20.56
#